data_AF-A0A3D0GWI6-F1
#
_entry.id   AF-A0A3D0GWI6-F1
#
_cell.length_a   1.000
_cell.length_b   1.000
_cell.length_c   1.000
_cell.angle_alpha   90.00
_cell.angle_beta   90.00
_cell.angle_gamma   90.00
#
_symmetry.space_group_name_H-M   'P 1'
#
loop_
_entity.id
_entity.type
_entity.pdbx_description
1 polymer ?
#
loop_
_entity_poly.entity_id
_entity_poly.type
_entity_poly.pdbx_seq_one_letter_code
_entity_poly.pdbx_strand_id
1 'polypeptide(L)' 'FPGIFKGALKARVKQITEEMKLAAANAIASLVPDDELGENNILPQAFDPRVSEIVSQAIIDHAK' A
#
# COMPACT_ATOMS: atom_id res chain seq x y z
N PHE A 1 -2.43 -6.82 -1.71
CA PHE A 1 -3.48 -6.91 -2.76
C PHE A 1 -4.83 -6.28 -2.36
N PRO A 2 -5.38 -6.42 -1.15
CA PRO A 2 -6.75 -5.93 -0.85
C PRO A 2 -6.85 -4.41 -0.84
N GLY A 3 -5.83 -3.73 -0.29
CA GLY A 3 -5.80 -2.27 -0.21
C GLY A 3 -5.87 -1.58 -1.57
N ILE A 4 -5.23 -2.14 -2.60
CA ILE A 4 -5.22 -1.55 -3.95
C ILE A 4 -6.65 -1.44 -4.50
N PHE A 5 -7.39 -2.55 -4.48
CA PHE A 5 -8.76 -2.58 -4.97
C PHE A 5 -9.72 -1.81 -4.07
N LYS A 6 -9.54 -1.87 -2.74
CA LYS A 6 -10.34 -1.09 -1.79
C LYS A 6 -10.22 0.41 -2.07
N GLY A 7 -9.01 0.91 -2.29
CA GLY A 7 -8.76 2.31 -2.62
C GLY A 7 -9.32 2.68 -3.99
N ALA A 8 -9.06 1.84 -5.00
CA ALA A 8 -9.53 2.08 -6.36
C ALA A 8 -11.06 2.12 -6.47
N LEU A 9 -11.76 1.22 -5.77
CA LEU A 9 -13.22 1.20 -5.71
C LEU A 9 -13.78 2.40 -4.96
N LYS A 10 -13.15 2.80 -3.83
CA LYS A 10 -13.53 4.01 -3.08
C LYS A 10 -13.38 5.28 -3.93
N ALA A 11 -12.24 5.42 -4.62
CA ALA A 11 -11.94 6.58 -5.46
C ALA A 11 -12.59 6.49 -6.87
N ARG A 12 -13.22 5.36 -7.21
CA ARG A 12 -13.87 5.11 -8.52
C ARG A 12 -12.94 5.33 -9.71
N VAL A 13 -11.66 5.00 -9.56
CA VAL A 13 -10.67 5.14 -10.63
C VAL A 13 -10.92 4.06 -11.69
N LYS A 14 -10.79 4.44 -12.95
CA LYS A 14 -11.03 3.52 -14.09
C LYS A 14 -9.86 2.58 -14.35
N GLN A 15 -8.67 2.95 -13.87
CA GLN A 15 -7.43 2.23 -14.09
C GLN A 15 -6.48 2.45 -12.92
N ILE A 16 -5.69 1.44 -12.60
CA ILE A 16 -4.54 1.57 -11.69
C ILE A 16 -3.34 2.07 -12.50
N THR A 17 -2.86 3.27 -12.17
CA THR A 17 -1.71 3.88 -12.86
C THR A 17 -0.37 3.40 -12.26
N GLU A 18 0.75 3.72 -12.90
CA GLU A 18 2.08 3.42 -12.35
C GLU A 18 2.36 4.22 -11.07
N GLU A 19 1.89 5.47 -11.00
CA GLU A 19 2.01 6.30 -9.80
C GLU A 19 1.28 5.67 -8.61
N MET A 20 0.09 5.11 -8.84
CA MET A 20 -0.65 4.37 -7.82
C MET A 20 0.11 3.12 -7.33
N LYS A 21 0.79 2.41 -8.24
CA LYS A 21 1.60 1.23 -7.88
C LYS A 21 2.81 1.63 -7.04
N LEU A 22 3.52 2.70 -7.44
CA LEU A 22 4.64 3.25 -6.67
C LEU A 22 4.19 3.72 -5.28
N ALA A 23 3.06 4.43 -5.20
CA ALA A 23 2.48 4.86 -3.93
C ALA A 23 2.13 3.67 -3.02
N ALA A 24 1.52 2.62 -3.58
CA ALA A 24 1.23 1.40 -2.84
C ALA A 24 2.51 0.70 -2.34
N ALA A 25 3.56 0.64 -3.16
CA ALA A 25 4.84 0.04 -2.77
C ALA A 25 5.49 0.81 -1.62
N ASN A 26 5.53 2.14 -1.71
CA ASN A 26 6.07 3.00 -0.65
C ASN A 26 5.25 2.89 0.65
N ALA A 27 3.92 2.79 0.55
CA ALA A 27 3.04 2.60 1.70
C ALA A 27 3.23 1.23 2.39
N ILE A 28 3.58 0.18 1.64
CA ILE A 28 3.94 -1.12 2.21
C ILE A 28 5.30 -1.02 2.92
N ALA A 29 6.28 -0.40 2.26
CA ALA A 29 7.62 -0.24 2.81
C ALA A 29 7.61 0.56 4.12
N SER A 30 6.77 1.60 4.23
CA SER A 30 6.66 2.41 5.45
C SER A 30 6.12 1.67 6.67
N LEU A 31 5.64 0.43 6.53
CA LEU A 31 5.20 -0.41 7.65
C LEU A 31 6.32 -1.20 8.31
N VAL A 32 7.54 -1.16 7.76
CA VAL A 32 8.74 -1.73 8.38
C VAL A 32 9.63 -0.57 8.83
N PRO A 33 9.65 -0.24 10.13
CA PRO A 33 10.56 0.76 10.68
C PRO A 33 12.04 0.41 10.44
N ASP A 34 12.90 1.43 10.30
CA ASP A 34 14.33 1.23 10.04
C ASP A 34 15.04 0.42 11.15
N ASP A 35 14.58 0.53 12.40
CA ASP A 35 15.08 -0.21 13.55
C ASP A 35 14.56 -1.66 13.63
N GLU A 36 13.52 -1.97 12.87
CA GLU A 36 12.99 -3.33 12.70
C GLU A 36 13.45 -4.00 11.40
N LEU A 37 14.05 -3.24 10.48
CA LEU A 37 14.53 -3.74 9.19
C LEU A 37 15.72 -4.69 9.36
N GLY A 38 15.66 -5.86 8.72
CA GLY A 38 16.76 -6.81 8.74
C GLY A 38 16.55 -7.99 7.81
N GLU A 39 17.52 -8.90 7.76
CA GLU A 39 17.51 -10.07 6.86
C GLU A 39 16.22 -10.90 6.94
N ASN A 40 15.61 -10.94 8.13
CA ASN A 40 14.38 -11.69 8.38
C ASN A 40 13.10 -10.82 8.42
N ASN A 41 13.21 -9.51 8.20
CA ASN A 41 12.09 -8.57 8.27
C ASN A 41 12.25 -7.44 7.23
N ILE A 42 12.08 -7.79 5.95
CA ILE A 42 12.19 -6.86 4.81
C ILE A 42 10.82 -6.35 4.30
N LEU A 43 9.72 -6.95 4.77
CA LEU A 43 8.35 -6.57 4.43
C LEU A 43 7.41 -6.90 5.60
N PRO A 44 6.26 -6.22 5.73
CA PRO A 44 5.29 -6.58 6.76
C PRO A 44 4.73 -7.99 6.51
N GLN A 45 4.22 -8.60 7.59
CA GLN A 45 3.58 -9.90 7.52
C GLN A 45 2.38 -9.90 6.55
N ALA A 46 2.16 -11.01 5.85
CA ALA A 46 1.16 -11.12 4.78
C ALA A 46 -0.27 -10.74 5.23
N PHE A 47 -0.58 -10.93 6.52
CA PHE A 47 -1.89 -10.62 7.12
C PHE A 47 -1.87 -9.45 8.09
N ASP A 48 -0.82 -8.61 8.06
CA ASP A 48 -0.80 -7.38 8.85
C ASP A 48 -2.02 -6.52 8.47
N PRO A 49 -2.95 -6.27 9.42
CA PRO A 49 -4.20 -5.58 9.12
C PRO A 49 -3.98 -4.13 8.65
N ARG A 50 -2.82 -3.54 8.97
CA ARG A 50 -2.46 -2.16 8.59
C ARG A 50 -2.20 -2.04 7.08
N VAL A 51 -1.69 -3.09 6.44
CA VAL A 51 -1.32 -3.09 5.01
C VAL A 51 -2.52 -2.72 4.13
N SER A 52 -3.68 -3.28 4.40
CA SER A 52 -4.88 -3.02 3.59
C SER A 52 -5.32 -1.56 3.67
N GLU A 53 -5.27 -0.95 4.86
CA GLU A 53 -5.73 0.42 5.06
C GLU A 53 -4.75 1.43 4.45
N ILE A 54 -3.46 1.30 4.74
CA ILE A 54 -2.45 2.26 4.29
C ILE A 54 -2.32 2.25 2.75
N VAL A 55 -2.35 1.06 2.14
CA VAL A 55 -2.34 0.95 0.67
C VAL A 55 -3.62 1.53 0.07
N SER A 56 -4.78 1.29 0.70
CA SER A 56 -6.04 1.89 0.21
C SER A 56 -5.99 3.40 0.24
N GLN A 57 -5.43 4.00 1.29
CA GLN A 57 -5.30 5.44 1.41
C GLN A 57 -4.33 5.98 0.34
N ALA A 58 -3.18 5.32 0.16
CA ALA A 58 -2.19 5.70 -0.84
C ALA A 58 -2.77 5.73 -2.27
N ILE A 59 -3.64 4.77 -2.61
CA ILE A 59 -4.34 4.78 -3.90
C ILE A 59 -5.31 5.94 -4.02
N ILE A 60 -6.07 6.26 -2.96
CA ILE A 60 -7.03 7.36 -2.96
C ILE A 60 -6.32 8.70 -3.12
N ASP A 61 -5.20 8.90 -2.42
CA ASP A 61 -4.42 10.14 -2.46
C ASP A 61 -3.79 10.38 -3.85
N HIS A 62 -3.59 9.31 -4.62
CA HIS A 62 -3.04 9.34 -5.98
C HIS A 62 -4.10 9.09 -7.05
N ALA A 63 -5.39 9.13 -6.69
CA ALA A 63 -6.49 9.05 -7.64
C ALA A 63 -6.62 10.37 -8.43
N LYS A 64 -6.54 10.26 -9.76
CA LYS A 64 -6.78 11.35 -10.70
C LYS A 64 -8.06 11.08 -11.50
#